data_AF-A0A9P5NPJ8-F1
#
_entry.id   AF-A0A9P5NPJ8-F1
#
_cell.length_a   1.000
_cell.length_b   1.000
_cell.length_c   1.000
_cell.angle_alpha   90.00
_cell.angle_beta   90.00
_cell.angle_gamma   90.00
#
_symmetry.space_group_name_H-M   'P 1'
#
loop_
_entity.id
_entity.type
_entity.pdbx_description
1 polymer ?
#
loop_
_entity_poly.entity_id
_entity_poly.type
_entity_poly.pdbx_seq_one_letter_code
_entity_poly.pdbx_strand_id
1 'polypeptide(L)'
;MAYRDRLTASRAQRGQAYELSNIPTAAPQSLDGDFADLSAFLAEDSSIQEDIQHVRESIFKISALRTQTLEAVGDQSPSGSGRIEALTSETRDTLQNLKNRISRLDSSRGRQDAQLRNNRIDFLRKKFLEVLQDYQREEQESRIKSRQRIERQLLIVKPDATSEEINRAVDDGEQQVFARALTLSTRYGESRAAYREVEERQEDLKRVERTLAELAQLFTDMATIVEQHDPVIKEIEATAADVNVNTEKGLENTEKAVKHARSYRRGRWICFFVFLVLIAVLALILGLVFGLQKH
;
A
#
# COMPACT_ATOMS: atom_id res chain seq x y z
N MET A 1 28.57 -31.72 -78.26
CA MET A 1 29.31 -32.86 -77.67
C MET A 1 29.99 -32.44 -76.34
N ALA A 2 29.26 -31.84 -75.39
CA ALA A 2 29.87 -31.31 -74.15
C ALA A 2 29.02 -31.53 -72.88
N TYR A 3 27.98 -32.36 -72.95
CA TYR A 3 27.07 -32.60 -71.82
C TYR A 3 27.12 -34.03 -71.26
N ARG A 4 27.68 -34.99 -72.02
CA ARG A 4 27.86 -36.38 -71.56
C ARG A 4 29.10 -36.60 -70.70
N ASP A 5 30.05 -35.67 -70.74
CA ASP A 5 31.37 -35.82 -70.09
C ASP A 5 31.39 -35.41 -68.61
N ARG A 6 30.40 -34.63 -68.16
CA ARG A 6 30.33 -34.20 -66.75
C ARG A 6 29.72 -35.23 -65.81
N LEU A 7 28.97 -36.20 -66.35
CA LEU A 7 28.34 -37.27 -65.56
C LEU A 7 29.29 -38.46 -65.30
N THR A 8 30.26 -38.68 -66.18
CA THR A 8 31.31 -39.69 -66.00
C THR A 8 32.36 -39.25 -64.98
N ALA A 9 32.70 -37.96 -64.95
CA ALA A 9 33.60 -37.39 -63.93
C ALA A 9 33.02 -37.49 -62.50
N SER A 10 31.71 -37.34 -62.33
CA SER A 10 31.03 -37.47 -61.03
C SER A 10 30.94 -38.92 -60.53
N ARG A 11 31.00 -39.92 -61.43
CA ARG A 11 30.94 -41.34 -61.07
C ARG A 11 32.29 -41.89 -60.59
N ALA A 12 33.39 -41.30 -61.04
CA ALA A 12 34.75 -41.68 -60.61
C ALA A 12 35.10 -41.21 -59.18
N GLN A 13 34.37 -40.25 -58.63
CA GLN A 13 34.58 -39.73 -57.27
C GLN A 13 33.76 -40.44 -56.19
N ARG A 14 32.91 -41.41 -56.56
CA ARG A 14 32.00 -42.12 -55.64
C ARG A 14 32.60 -43.39 -55.03
N GLY A 15 33.91 -43.60 -55.17
CA GLY A 15 34.65 -44.77 -54.69
C GLY A 15 35.63 -44.52 -53.55
N GLN A 16 35.72 -43.29 -53.02
CA GLN A 16 36.49 -43.03 -51.80
C GLN A 16 35.56 -43.13 -50.60
N ALA A 17 35.72 -44.23 -49.87
CA ALA A 17 35.18 -44.43 -48.54
C ALA A 17 35.50 -43.21 -47.67
N TYR A 18 34.48 -42.44 -47.33
CA TYR A 18 34.58 -41.49 -46.25
C TYR A 18 34.65 -42.29 -44.95
N GLU A 19 35.84 -42.37 -44.38
CA GLU A 19 36.06 -42.88 -43.03
C GLU A 19 35.29 -41.99 -42.04
N LEU A 20 34.20 -42.53 -41.48
CA LEU A 20 33.42 -41.95 -40.39
C LEU A 20 34.16 -42.14 -39.04
N SER A 21 35.41 -41.69 -38.94
CA SER A 21 36.25 -41.96 -37.75
C SER A 21 36.36 -40.81 -36.75
N ASN A 22 35.53 -39.76 -36.84
CA ASN A 22 35.43 -38.75 -35.77
C ASN A 22 34.23 -37.83 -36.00
N ILE A 23 33.02 -38.34 -35.73
CA ILE A 23 31.94 -37.48 -35.26
C ILE A 23 32.07 -37.50 -33.74
N PRO A 24 32.30 -36.37 -33.05
CA PRO A 24 32.09 -36.33 -31.61
C PRO A 24 30.63 -36.71 -31.42
N THR A 25 30.38 -37.93 -30.95
CA THR A 25 29.06 -38.33 -30.48
C THR A 25 28.80 -37.43 -29.29
N ALA A 26 28.14 -36.29 -29.52
CA ALA A 26 27.50 -35.55 -28.46
C ALA A 26 26.62 -36.59 -27.76
N ALA A 27 26.96 -36.88 -26.50
CA ALA A 27 26.15 -37.77 -25.67
C ALA A 27 24.69 -37.32 -25.83
N PRO A 28 23.73 -38.25 -26.01
CA PRO A 28 22.33 -37.87 -26.09
C PRO A 28 22.00 -37.05 -24.84
N GLN A 29 21.83 -35.74 -25.00
CA GLN A 29 21.25 -34.91 -23.95
C GLN A 29 19.89 -35.56 -23.65
N SER A 30 19.73 -36.03 -22.42
CA SER A 30 18.51 -36.71 -21.99
C SER A 30 17.35 -35.73 -22.04
N LEU A 31 16.59 -35.74 -23.14
CA LEU A 31 15.40 -34.89 -23.36
C LEU A 31 14.38 -35.03 -22.22
N ASP A 32 14.33 -36.20 -21.57
CA ASP A 32 13.47 -36.44 -20.42
C ASP A 32 13.84 -35.59 -19.19
N GLY A 33 15.13 -35.29 -18.99
CA GLY A 33 15.61 -34.50 -17.85
C GLY A 33 15.33 -33.01 -17.99
N ASP A 34 15.47 -32.48 -19.22
CA ASP A 34 15.22 -31.06 -19.51
C ASP A 34 13.72 -30.72 -19.49
N PHE A 35 12.89 -31.64 -19.98
CA PHE A 35 11.43 -31.51 -19.88
C PHE A 35 10.94 -31.59 -18.43
N ALA A 36 11.50 -32.50 -17.63
CA ALA A 36 11.18 -32.59 -16.20
C ALA A 36 11.55 -31.31 -15.45
N ASP A 37 12.73 -30.74 -15.72
CA ASP A 37 13.17 -29.49 -15.09
C ASP A 37 12.28 -28.29 -15.49
N LEU A 38 11.93 -28.18 -16.78
CA LEU A 38 11.00 -27.15 -17.24
C LEU A 38 9.63 -27.29 -16.58
N SER A 39 9.13 -28.51 -16.44
CA SER A 39 7.84 -28.75 -15.78
C SER A 39 7.86 -28.34 -14.30
N ALA A 40 8.96 -28.60 -13.59
CA ALA A 40 9.15 -28.18 -12.20
C ALA A 40 9.24 -26.64 -12.10
N PHE A 41 9.94 -25.99 -13.03
CA PHE A 41 10.00 -24.53 -13.10
C PHE A 41 8.62 -23.90 -13.34
N LEU A 42 7.83 -24.42 -14.28
CA LEU A 42 6.50 -23.89 -14.57
C LEU A 42 5.51 -24.14 -13.43
N ALA A 43 5.65 -25.26 -12.70
CA ALA A 43 4.89 -25.51 -11.48
C ALA A 43 5.24 -24.49 -10.38
N GLU A 44 6.53 -24.19 -10.20
CA GLU A 44 6.99 -23.17 -9.25
C GLU A 44 6.53 -21.76 -9.66
N ASP A 45 6.61 -21.40 -10.95
CA ASP A 45 6.08 -20.13 -11.48
C ASP A 45 4.58 -19.98 -11.19
N SER A 46 3.80 -21.05 -11.41
CA SER A 46 2.35 -21.05 -11.14
C SER A 46 2.07 -20.90 -9.65
N SER A 47 2.78 -21.64 -8.80
CA SER A 47 2.60 -21.55 -7.34
C SER A 47 3.00 -20.18 -6.78
N ILE A 48 4.05 -19.54 -7.30
CA ILE A 48 4.41 -18.16 -6.92
C ILE A 48 3.29 -17.19 -7.32
N GLN A 49 2.69 -17.35 -8.50
CA GLN A 49 1.57 -16.50 -8.93
C GLN A 49 0.33 -16.68 -8.03
N GLU A 50 0.03 -17.89 -7.60
CA GLU A 50 -1.06 -18.18 -6.65
C GLU A 50 -0.81 -17.51 -5.29
N ASP A 51 0.41 -17.62 -4.74
CA ASP A 51 0.77 -16.98 -3.49
C ASP A 51 0.70 -15.44 -3.58
N ILE A 52 1.12 -14.85 -4.70
CA ILE A 52 0.96 -13.41 -4.98
C ILE A 52 -0.52 -13.01 -4.95
N GLN A 53 -1.39 -13.84 -5.53
CA GLN A 53 -2.83 -13.59 -5.51
C GLN A 53 -3.40 -13.73 -4.10
N HIS A 54 -2.96 -14.73 -3.33
CA HIS A 54 -3.34 -14.91 -1.93
C HIS A 54 -2.95 -13.69 -1.09
N VAL A 55 -1.76 -13.14 -1.28
CA VAL A 55 -1.32 -11.91 -0.61
C VAL A 55 -2.25 -10.74 -0.93
N ARG A 56 -2.64 -10.53 -2.20
CA ARG A 56 -3.61 -9.47 -2.56
C ARG A 56 -4.94 -9.62 -1.83
N GLU A 57 -5.44 -10.84 -1.73
CA GLU A 57 -6.68 -11.12 -1.01
C GLU A 57 -6.55 -10.86 0.49
N SER A 58 -5.41 -11.22 1.09
CA SER A 58 -5.12 -10.94 2.49
C SER A 58 -5.02 -9.45 2.77
N ILE A 59 -4.38 -8.67 1.89
CA ILE A 59 -4.32 -7.20 1.98
C ILE A 59 -5.74 -6.61 1.98
N PHE A 60 -6.60 -7.05 1.05
CA PHE A 60 -8.00 -6.60 1.01
C PHE A 60 -8.75 -6.95 2.30
N LYS A 61 -8.60 -8.18 2.83
CA LYS A 61 -9.22 -8.61 4.09
C LYS A 61 -8.73 -7.77 5.28
N ILE A 62 -7.43 -7.47 5.35
CA ILE A 62 -6.84 -6.62 6.39
C ILE A 62 -7.45 -5.22 6.33
N SER A 63 -7.47 -4.60 5.15
CA SER A 63 -8.02 -3.25 4.94
C SER A 63 -9.51 -3.18 5.31
N ALA A 64 -10.29 -4.18 4.91
CA ALA A 64 -11.71 -4.29 5.23
C ALA A 64 -11.96 -4.45 6.75
N LEU A 65 -11.21 -5.35 7.41
CA LEU A 65 -11.32 -5.55 8.86
C LEU A 65 -10.92 -4.28 9.63
N ARG A 66 -9.84 -3.62 9.21
CA ARG A 66 -9.39 -2.39 9.87
C ARG A 66 -10.42 -1.27 9.70
N THR A 67 -10.97 -1.10 8.50
CA THR A 67 -12.08 -0.15 8.26
C THR A 67 -13.29 -0.46 9.13
N GLN A 68 -13.67 -1.74 9.24
CA GLN A 68 -14.75 -2.17 10.13
C GLN A 68 -14.48 -1.83 11.60
N THR A 69 -13.25 -2.05 12.09
CA THR A 69 -12.86 -1.68 13.47
C THR A 69 -12.79 -0.16 13.70
N LEU A 70 -12.57 0.63 12.64
CA LEU A 70 -12.61 2.09 12.69
C LEU A 70 -14.03 2.66 12.72
N GLU A 71 -15.01 1.91 12.21
CA GLU A 71 -16.42 2.29 12.12
C GLU A 71 -17.28 1.74 13.26
N ALA A 72 -16.86 0.64 13.88
CA ALA A 72 -17.53 0.07 15.04
C ALA A 72 -17.53 1.07 16.21
N VAL A 73 -18.71 1.55 16.59
CA VAL A 73 -18.92 2.40 17.77
C VAL A 73 -19.28 1.49 18.95
N GLY A 74 -18.36 1.35 19.91
CA GLY A 74 -18.58 0.63 21.17
C GLY A 74 -17.76 -0.66 21.35
N ASP A 75 -17.93 -1.29 22.52
CA ASP A 75 -17.12 -2.36 23.15
C ASP A 75 -16.98 -3.70 22.37
N GLN A 76 -17.26 -3.73 21.06
CA GLN A 76 -17.14 -4.92 20.21
C GLN A 76 -15.80 -5.04 19.46
N SER A 77 -14.79 -4.22 19.78
CA SER A 77 -13.49 -4.21 19.08
C SER A 77 -12.46 -5.31 19.41
N PRO A 78 -12.52 -6.12 20.49
CA PRO A 78 -11.37 -6.99 20.83
C PRO A 78 -11.15 -8.15 19.85
N SER A 79 -12.21 -8.63 19.17
CA SER A 79 -12.11 -9.75 18.22
C SER A 79 -11.50 -9.35 16.87
N GLY A 80 -11.53 -8.07 16.52
CA GLY A 80 -11.03 -7.56 15.24
C GLY A 80 -9.50 -7.45 15.23
N SER A 81 -8.92 -6.89 16.29
CA SER A 81 -7.48 -6.64 16.40
C SER A 81 -6.64 -7.92 16.29
N GLY A 82 -7.02 -8.99 17.00
CA GLY A 82 -6.29 -10.27 16.93
C GLY A 82 -6.38 -10.94 15.55
N ARG A 83 -7.49 -10.75 14.83
CA ARG A 83 -7.64 -11.28 13.46
C ARG A 83 -6.83 -10.48 12.43
N ILE A 84 -6.76 -9.16 12.59
CA ILE A 84 -5.88 -8.30 11.79
C ILE A 84 -4.42 -8.71 12.00
N GLU A 85 -4.01 -8.94 13.25
CA GLU A 85 -2.64 -9.36 13.58
C GLU A 85 -2.30 -10.73 12.98
N ALA A 86 -3.18 -11.72 13.11
CA ALA A 86 -2.99 -13.04 12.50
C ALA A 86 -2.81 -12.95 10.97
N LEU A 87 -3.70 -12.22 10.28
CA LEU A 87 -3.60 -12.02 8.83
C LEU A 87 -2.35 -11.25 8.42
N THR A 88 -1.95 -10.24 9.20
CA THR A 88 -0.74 -9.45 8.93
C THR A 88 0.51 -10.33 9.07
N SER A 89 0.58 -11.16 10.12
CA SER A 89 1.68 -12.10 10.32
C SER A 89 1.75 -13.14 9.20
N GLU A 90 0.61 -13.74 8.83
CA GLU A 90 0.55 -14.71 7.73
C GLU A 90 1.00 -14.07 6.41
N THR A 91 0.48 -12.86 6.11
CA THR A 91 0.85 -12.12 4.89
C THR A 91 2.35 -11.82 4.85
N ARG A 92 2.93 -11.42 5.99
CA ARG A 92 4.38 -11.20 6.12
C ARG A 92 5.17 -12.47 5.81
N ASP A 93 4.77 -13.62 6.37
CA ASP A 93 5.45 -14.90 6.14
C ASP A 93 5.38 -15.30 4.67
N THR A 94 4.22 -15.14 4.02
CA THR A 94 4.07 -15.39 2.58
C THR A 94 4.96 -14.45 1.75
N LEU A 95 5.03 -13.17 2.08
CA LEU A 95 5.88 -12.19 1.38
C LEU A 95 7.38 -12.55 1.49
N GLN A 96 7.84 -12.96 2.68
CA GLN A 96 9.22 -13.41 2.87
C GLN A 96 9.51 -14.71 2.09
N ASN A 97 8.55 -15.64 2.09
CA ASN A 97 8.65 -16.88 1.32
C ASN A 97 8.75 -16.59 -0.19
N LEU A 98 7.88 -15.74 -0.71
CA LEU A 98 7.89 -15.26 -2.10
C LEU A 98 9.23 -14.63 -2.48
N LYS A 99 9.73 -13.70 -1.65
CA LYS A 99 11.05 -13.06 -1.85
C LYS A 99 12.16 -14.10 -1.98
N ASN A 100 12.19 -15.09 -1.08
CA ASN A 100 13.21 -16.13 -1.09
C ASN A 100 13.11 -17.05 -2.32
N ARG A 101 11.88 -17.43 -2.73
CA ARG A 101 11.64 -18.25 -3.92
C ARG A 101 12.05 -17.54 -5.20
N ILE A 102 11.63 -16.28 -5.37
CA ILE A 102 12.00 -15.46 -6.52
C ILE A 102 13.52 -15.28 -6.57
N SER A 103 14.18 -14.98 -5.44
CA SER A 103 15.65 -14.84 -5.37
C SER A 103 16.39 -16.13 -5.75
N ARG A 104 15.85 -17.30 -5.38
CA ARG A 104 16.41 -18.61 -5.77
C ARG A 104 16.30 -18.87 -7.27
N LEU A 105 15.14 -18.58 -7.86
CA LEU A 105 14.95 -18.67 -9.31
C LEU A 105 15.89 -17.71 -10.05
N ASP A 106 16.11 -16.54 -9.48
CA ASP A 106 17.00 -15.56 -10.06
C ASP A 106 18.47 -16.00 -10.06
N SER A 107 18.89 -16.66 -8.98
CA SER A 107 20.23 -17.24 -8.86
C SER A 107 20.48 -18.42 -9.82
N SER A 108 19.43 -18.96 -10.45
CA SER A 108 19.54 -20.11 -11.36
C SER A 108 19.53 -19.74 -12.86
N ARG A 109 19.41 -18.46 -13.23
CA ARG A 109 19.34 -17.95 -14.63
C ARG A 109 20.45 -18.41 -15.59
N GLY A 110 21.60 -18.88 -15.08
CA GLY A 110 22.76 -19.26 -15.88
C GLY A 110 22.89 -20.76 -16.24
N ARG A 111 21.95 -21.63 -15.84
CA ARG A 111 22.13 -23.09 -15.96
C ARG A 111 21.37 -23.80 -17.09
N GLN A 112 20.26 -23.25 -17.60
CA GLN A 112 19.39 -23.94 -18.58
C GLN A 112 18.67 -22.92 -19.47
N ASP A 113 18.23 -23.36 -20.66
CA ASP A 113 17.67 -22.56 -21.76
C ASP A 113 16.96 -21.27 -21.32
N ALA A 114 17.67 -20.16 -21.55
CA ALA A 114 17.66 -19.02 -20.65
C ALA A 114 16.49 -18.04 -20.88
N GLN A 115 16.00 -17.90 -22.11
CA GLN A 115 15.18 -16.72 -22.43
C GLN A 115 13.75 -16.79 -21.86
N LEU A 116 13.07 -17.94 -22.00
CA LEU A 116 11.71 -18.10 -21.46
C LEU A 116 11.71 -18.04 -19.93
N ARG A 117 12.65 -18.72 -19.28
CA ARG A 117 12.79 -18.71 -17.82
C ARG A 117 13.10 -17.32 -17.31
N ASN A 118 14.06 -16.61 -17.91
CA ASN A 118 14.40 -15.24 -17.52
C ASN A 118 13.19 -14.31 -17.62
N ASN A 119 12.46 -14.36 -18.74
CA ASN A 119 11.25 -13.55 -18.94
C ASN A 119 10.18 -13.82 -17.86
N ARG A 120 10.01 -15.08 -17.46
CA ARG A 120 9.07 -15.47 -16.40
C ARG A 120 9.54 -14.98 -15.02
N ILE A 121 10.82 -15.13 -14.70
CA ILE A 121 11.38 -14.64 -13.44
C ILE A 121 11.25 -13.10 -13.36
N ASP A 122 11.50 -12.39 -14.46
CA ASP A 122 11.30 -10.93 -14.53
C ASP A 122 9.83 -10.55 -14.32
N PHE A 123 8.91 -11.32 -14.92
CA PHE A 123 7.47 -11.14 -14.72
C PHE A 123 7.06 -11.37 -13.25
N LEU A 124 7.51 -12.45 -12.62
CA LEU A 124 7.23 -12.74 -11.21
C LEU A 124 7.79 -11.65 -10.29
N ARG A 125 9.02 -11.19 -10.53
CA ARG A 125 9.63 -10.08 -9.79
C ARG A 125 8.78 -8.82 -9.89
N LYS A 126 8.39 -8.44 -11.11
CA LYS A 126 7.54 -7.26 -11.33
C LYS A 126 6.21 -7.39 -10.58
N LYS A 127 5.56 -8.55 -10.64
CA LYS A 127 4.30 -8.82 -9.93
C LYS A 127 4.44 -8.75 -8.42
N PHE A 128 5.56 -9.25 -7.88
CA PHE A 128 5.86 -9.14 -6.46
C PHE A 128 6.04 -7.68 -6.02
N LEU A 129 6.83 -6.90 -6.77
CA LEU A 129 7.01 -5.47 -6.50
C LEU A 129 5.68 -4.71 -6.59
N GLU A 130 4.85 -4.97 -7.60
CA GLU A 130 3.50 -4.38 -7.71
C GLU A 130 2.67 -4.64 -6.44
N VAL A 131 2.63 -5.89 -5.95
CA VAL A 131 1.88 -6.23 -4.73
C VAL A 131 2.44 -5.57 -3.48
N LEU A 132 3.76 -5.45 -3.35
CA LEU A 132 4.36 -4.68 -2.25
C LEU A 132 3.96 -3.19 -2.31
N GLN A 133 3.86 -2.59 -3.51
CA GLN A 133 3.46 -1.19 -3.69
C GLN A 133 1.99 -1.01 -3.30
N ASP A 134 1.13 -1.93 -3.72
CA ASP A 134 -0.29 -1.92 -3.37
C ASP A 134 -0.47 -2.06 -1.86
N TYR A 135 0.27 -2.97 -1.21
CA TYR A 135 0.21 -3.12 0.24
C TYR A 135 0.69 -1.85 0.96
N GLN A 136 1.80 -1.26 0.49
CA GLN A 136 2.33 -0.02 1.06
C GLN A 136 1.28 1.10 0.97
N ARG A 137 0.57 1.22 -0.15
CA ARG A 137 -0.50 2.22 -0.34
C ARG A 137 -1.61 2.04 0.69
N GLU A 138 -2.11 0.82 0.86
CA GLU A 138 -3.16 0.49 1.84
C GLU A 138 -2.72 0.80 3.28
N GLU A 139 -1.48 0.45 3.64
CA GLU A 139 -0.94 0.75 4.97
C GLU A 139 -0.74 2.25 5.20
N GLN A 140 -0.33 3.02 4.19
CA GLN A 140 -0.26 4.49 4.30
C GLN A 140 -1.64 5.12 4.49
N GLU A 141 -2.65 4.67 3.75
CA GLU A 141 -4.03 5.15 3.96
C GLU A 141 -4.53 4.84 5.37
N SER A 142 -4.23 3.63 5.85
CA SER A 142 -4.51 3.22 7.22
C SER A 142 -3.83 4.13 8.25
N ARG A 143 -2.54 4.41 8.06
CA ARG A 143 -1.76 5.33 8.89
C ARG A 143 -2.46 6.68 9.02
N ILE A 144 -2.87 7.27 7.90
CA ILE A 144 -3.58 8.56 7.86
C ILE A 144 -4.90 8.49 8.64
N LYS A 145 -5.71 7.43 8.43
CA LYS A 145 -6.99 7.23 9.12
C LYS A 145 -6.80 7.11 10.64
N SER A 146 -5.83 6.33 11.10
CA SER A 146 -5.54 6.15 12.53
C SER A 146 -5.07 7.46 13.18
N ARG A 147 -4.19 8.22 12.52
CA ARG A 147 -3.77 9.56 12.98
C ARG A 147 -4.95 10.52 13.15
N GLN A 148 -5.83 10.62 12.15
CA GLN A 148 -7.01 11.48 12.20
C GLN A 148 -7.97 11.09 13.34
N ARG A 149 -8.07 9.79 13.66
CA ARG A 149 -8.90 9.33 14.78
C ARG A 149 -8.30 9.73 16.12
N ILE A 150 -7.00 9.53 16.31
CA ILE A 150 -6.29 9.93 17.54
C ILE A 150 -6.42 11.44 17.75
N GLU A 151 -6.21 12.24 16.71
CA GLU A 151 -6.40 13.70 16.76
C GLU A 151 -7.81 14.08 17.21
N ARG A 152 -8.85 13.48 16.62
CA ARG A 152 -10.25 13.76 17.00
C ARG A 152 -10.53 13.42 18.46
N GLN A 153 -10.03 12.29 18.95
CA GLN A 153 -10.20 11.89 20.36
C GLN A 153 -9.43 12.81 21.30
N LEU A 154 -8.25 13.29 20.90
CA LEU A 154 -7.48 14.26 21.67
C LEU A 154 -8.23 15.60 21.76
N LEU A 155 -8.81 16.07 20.67
CA LEU A 155 -9.59 17.32 20.65
C LEU A 155 -10.91 17.24 21.46
N ILE A 156 -11.44 16.04 21.70
CA ILE A 156 -12.59 15.84 22.60
C ILE A 156 -12.17 16.07 24.06
N VAL A 157 -10.98 15.58 24.45
CA VAL A 157 -10.46 15.71 25.82
C VAL A 157 -9.82 17.09 26.06
N LYS A 158 -9.09 17.60 25.07
CA LYS A 158 -8.38 18.88 25.08
C LYS A 158 -8.71 19.71 23.81
N PRO A 159 -9.81 20.48 23.82
CA PRO A 159 -10.25 21.26 22.65
C PRO A 159 -9.29 22.38 22.21
N ASP A 160 -8.39 22.79 23.10
CA ASP A 160 -7.38 23.84 22.94
C ASP A 160 -5.98 23.29 22.61
N ALA A 161 -5.86 22.00 22.27
CA ALA A 161 -4.59 21.38 21.89
C ALA A 161 -3.98 22.10 20.67
N THR A 162 -2.68 22.41 20.77
CA THR A 162 -1.92 22.98 19.66
C THR A 162 -1.53 21.90 18.64
N SER A 163 -1.23 22.28 17.40
CA SER A 163 -0.76 21.36 16.36
C SER A 163 0.47 20.55 16.81
N GLU A 164 1.38 21.20 17.53
CA GLU A 164 2.57 20.57 18.09
C GLU A 164 2.23 19.49 19.14
N GLU A 165 1.24 19.76 20.00
CA GLU A 165 0.78 18.79 21.01
C GLU A 165 0.05 17.61 20.37
N ILE A 166 -0.71 17.85 19.30
CA ILE A 166 -1.34 16.80 18.51
C ILE A 166 -0.27 15.91 17.87
N ASN A 167 0.73 16.51 17.23
CA ASN A 167 1.80 15.76 16.60
C ASN A 167 2.58 14.93 17.63
N ARG A 168 2.95 15.49 18.79
CA ARG A 168 3.62 14.70 19.86
C ARG A 168 2.77 13.55 20.39
N ALA A 169 1.46 13.77 20.55
CA ALA A 169 0.55 12.72 20.99
C ALA A 169 0.35 11.62 19.93
N VAL A 170 0.50 11.94 18.65
CA VAL A 170 0.28 11.03 17.52
C VAL A 170 1.58 10.34 17.08
N ASP A 171 2.67 11.08 16.88
CA ASP A 171 3.97 10.66 16.33
C ASP A 171 4.90 10.08 17.40
N ASP A 172 5.13 10.80 18.50
CA ASP A 172 6.04 10.34 19.56
C ASP A 172 5.39 9.27 20.45
N GLY A 173 4.10 9.01 20.25
CA GLY A 173 3.31 8.09 21.05
C GLY A 173 3.34 8.47 22.53
N GLU A 174 3.50 9.77 22.86
CA GLU A 174 3.51 10.26 24.23
C GLU A 174 2.11 10.16 24.85
N GLN A 175 1.74 8.93 25.24
CA GLN A 175 0.50 8.63 25.96
C GLN A 175 0.37 9.48 27.24
N GLN A 176 1.49 9.97 27.77
CA GLN A 176 1.54 10.90 28.90
C GLN A 176 0.86 12.24 28.61
N VAL A 177 0.95 12.78 27.38
CA VAL A 177 0.26 14.02 26.99
C VAL A 177 -1.25 13.82 27.07
N PHE A 178 -1.74 12.67 26.59
CA PHE A 178 -3.15 12.33 26.62
C PHE A 178 -3.63 12.00 28.05
N ALA A 179 -2.85 11.24 28.83
CA ALA A 179 -3.15 10.94 30.23
C ALA A 179 -3.25 12.22 31.08
N ARG A 180 -2.36 13.19 30.84
CA ARG A 180 -2.38 14.50 31.52
C ARG A 180 -3.62 15.30 31.13
N ALA A 181 -3.97 15.32 29.84
CA ALA A 181 -5.21 15.95 29.38
C ALA A 181 -6.46 15.31 30.03
N LEU A 182 -6.44 14.00 30.25
CA LEU A 182 -7.51 13.26 30.93
C LEU A 182 -7.76 13.77 32.35
N THR A 183 -6.70 13.98 33.12
CA THR A 183 -6.77 14.42 34.53
C THR A 183 -7.33 15.84 34.69
N LEU A 184 -7.18 16.68 33.66
CA LEU A 184 -7.67 18.06 33.64
C LEU A 184 -9.12 18.16 33.12
N SER A 185 -9.62 17.11 32.47
CA SER A 185 -10.95 17.12 31.86
C SER A 185 -12.06 16.93 32.89
N THR A 186 -13.12 17.75 32.80
CA THR A 186 -14.28 17.70 33.71
C THR A 186 -15.26 16.56 33.38
N ARG A 187 -15.06 15.85 32.26
CA ARG A 187 -15.93 14.77 31.74
C ARG A 187 -15.28 13.39 31.85
N TYR A 188 -14.95 12.98 33.06
CA TYR A 188 -14.14 11.78 33.36
C TYR A 188 -14.59 10.48 32.64
N GLY A 189 -15.90 10.26 32.46
CA GLY A 189 -16.44 9.08 31.78
C GLY A 189 -16.21 9.05 30.27
N GLU A 190 -16.45 10.16 29.57
CA GLU A 190 -16.19 10.29 28.12
C GLU A 190 -14.68 10.28 27.85
N SER A 191 -13.89 10.89 28.73
CA SER A 191 -12.44 10.91 28.64
C SER A 191 -11.85 9.49 28.73
N ARG A 192 -12.31 8.64 29.65
CA ARG A 192 -11.77 7.27 29.78
C ARG A 192 -12.05 6.37 28.57
N ALA A 193 -13.18 6.57 27.89
CA ALA A 193 -13.47 5.88 26.63
C ALA A 193 -12.55 6.38 25.50
N ALA A 194 -12.39 7.70 25.37
CA ALA A 194 -11.48 8.32 24.41
C ALA A 194 -10.01 7.89 24.63
N TYR A 195 -9.58 7.74 25.89
CA TYR A 195 -8.25 7.24 26.23
C TYR A 195 -8.00 5.83 25.69
N ARG A 196 -8.94 4.91 25.93
CA ARG A 196 -8.81 3.51 25.47
C ARG A 196 -8.82 3.42 23.95
N GLU A 197 -9.66 4.21 23.28
CA GLU A 197 -9.63 4.26 21.82
C GLU A 197 -8.29 4.78 21.30
N VAL A 198 -7.72 5.81 21.93
CA VAL A 198 -6.40 6.34 21.55
C VAL A 198 -5.29 5.32 21.76
N GLU A 199 -5.32 4.58 22.87
CA GLU A 199 -4.37 3.51 23.15
C GLU A 199 -4.42 2.41 22.08
N GLU A 200 -5.61 1.92 21.75
CA GLU A 200 -5.83 0.91 20.70
C GLU A 200 -5.33 1.40 19.33
N ARG A 201 -5.61 2.66 18.98
CA ARG A 201 -5.20 3.25 17.69
C ARG A 201 -3.71 3.53 17.63
N GLN A 202 -3.08 3.87 18.75
CA GLN A 202 -1.62 4.01 18.85
C GLN A 202 -0.93 2.65 18.66
N GLU A 203 -1.51 1.57 19.19
CA GLU A 203 -0.98 0.23 18.95
C GLU A 203 -1.11 -0.18 17.48
N ASP A 204 -2.27 0.04 16.86
CA ASP A 204 -2.47 -0.19 15.42
C ASP A 204 -1.52 0.65 14.57
N LEU A 205 -1.33 1.94 14.90
CA LEU A 205 -0.38 2.82 14.21
C LEU A 205 1.05 2.26 14.25
N LYS A 206 1.51 1.78 15.41
CA LYS A 206 2.83 1.13 15.53
C LYS A 206 2.92 -0.14 14.69
N ARG A 207 1.84 -0.90 14.55
CA ARG A 207 1.81 -2.10 13.68
C ARG A 207 1.94 -1.70 12.22
N VAL A 208 1.17 -0.71 11.77
CA VAL A 208 1.26 -0.13 10.42
C VAL A 208 2.68 0.32 10.11
N GLU A 209 3.34 1.02 11.03
CA GLU A 209 4.72 1.49 10.86
C GLU A 209 5.74 0.36 10.73
N ARG A 210 5.59 -0.72 11.52
CA ARG A 210 6.43 -1.92 11.37
C ARG A 210 6.23 -2.57 10.00
N THR A 211 4.98 -2.74 9.57
CA THR A 211 4.67 -3.31 8.25
C THR A 211 5.28 -2.45 7.14
N LEU A 212 5.15 -1.12 7.20
CA LEU A 212 5.74 -0.21 6.22
C LEU A 212 7.28 -0.33 6.15
N ALA A 213 7.94 -0.46 7.31
CA ALA A 213 9.39 -0.68 7.37
C ALA A 213 9.80 -2.03 6.75
N GLU A 214 9.03 -3.09 7.01
CA GLU A 214 9.27 -4.41 6.44
C GLU A 214 9.05 -4.45 4.93
N LEU A 215 8.00 -3.78 4.43
CA LEU A 215 7.76 -3.61 3.00
C LEU A 215 8.90 -2.85 2.32
N ALA A 216 9.41 -1.77 2.94
CA ALA A 216 10.55 -1.02 2.42
C ALA A 216 11.82 -1.87 2.35
N GLN A 217 12.05 -2.74 3.34
CA GLN A 217 13.16 -3.69 3.31
C GLN A 217 13.00 -4.69 2.15
N LEU A 218 11.81 -5.28 1.98
CA LEU A 218 11.52 -6.20 0.88
C LEU A 218 11.68 -5.53 -0.50
N PHE A 219 11.28 -4.26 -0.62
CA PHE A 219 11.54 -3.45 -1.81
C PHE A 219 13.03 -3.33 -2.08
N THR A 220 13.81 -2.95 -1.07
CA THR A 220 15.24 -2.73 -1.20
C THR A 220 15.95 -4.02 -1.62
N ASP A 221 15.63 -5.14 -0.95
CA ASP A 221 16.16 -6.47 -1.25
C ASP A 221 15.89 -6.90 -2.70
N MET A 222 14.75 -6.51 -3.27
CA MET A 222 14.38 -6.87 -4.64
C MET A 222 14.80 -5.83 -5.69
N ALA A 223 15.01 -4.58 -5.30
CA ALA A 223 15.48 -3.51 -6.18
C ALA A 223 16.98 -3.62 -6.48
N THR A 224 17.81 -4.10 -5.53
CA THR A 224 19.25 -4.33 -5.78
C THR A 224 19.53 -5.35 -6.88
N ILE A 225 18.55 -6.19 -7.19
CA ILE A 225 18.61 -7.20 -8.24
C ILE A 225 18.32 -6.59 -9.64
N VAL A 226 17.65 -5.44 -9.70
CA VAL A 226 17.19 -4.79 -10.94
C VAL A 226 18.33 -4.11 -11.70
N GLU A 227 19.42 -3.74 -11.03
CA GLU A 227 20.53 -2.99 -11.64
C GLU A 227 21.32 -3.78 -12.71
N GLN A 228 21.10 -5.10 -12.83
CA GLN A 228 21.82 -5.97 -13.77
C GLN A 228 21.10 -6.20 -15.13
N HIS A 229 19.86 -5.72 -15.31
CA HIS A 229 19.10 -5.92 -16.57
C HIS A 229 18.34 -4.63 -16.96
N ASP A 230 18.75 -4.04 -18.09
CA ASP A 230 18.50 -2.67 -18.58
C ASP A 230 17.02 -2.37 -19.00
N PRO A 231 16.72 -1.22 -19.64
CA PRO A 231 15.97 -0.06 -19.16
C PRO A 231 14.46 -0.09 -19.51
N VAL A 232 13.66 -0.93 -18.86
CA VAL A 232 12.18 -0.91 -19.00
C VAL A 232 11.51 -0.63 -17.65
N ILE A 233 11.98 0.41 -16.96
CA ILE A 233 11.33 0.95 -15.76
C ILE A 233 11.40 2.48 -15.82
N LYS A 234 10.80 3.09 -16.86
CA LYS A 234 10.62 4.56 -16.90
C LYS A 234 9.20 5.03 -16.60
N GLU A 235 8.26 4.13 -16.35
CA GLU A 235 6.87 4.51 -16.06
C GLU A 235 6.44 4.25 -14.61
N ILE A 236 7.30 3.63 -13.79
CA ILE A 236 7.03 3.36 -12.37
C ILE A 236 7.71 4.42 -11.46
N GLU A 237 8.77 5.07 -11.95
CA GLU A 237 9.48 6.13 -11.20
C GLU A 237 8.67 7.43 -11.04
N ALA A 238 7.72 7.70 -11.94
CA ALA A 238 6.86 8.89 -11.85
C ALA A 238 5.84 8.81 -10.69
N THR A 239 5.48 7.60 -10.26
CA THR A 239 4.53 7.40 -9.15
C THR A 239 5.23 7.32 -7.79
N ALA A 240 6.53 7.00 -7.73
CA ALA A 240 7.28 6.96 -6.48
C ALA A 240 7.76 8.35 -6.01
N ALA A 241 8.09 9.25 -6.96
CA ALA A 241 8.52 10.61 -6.63
C ALA A 241 7.35 11.54 -6.21
N ASP A 242 6.13 11.26 -6.64
CA ASP A 242 4.94 12.09 -6.36
C ASP A 242 4.21 11.70 -5.06
N VAL A 243 4.50 10.51 -4.49
CA VAL A 243 3.89 10.03 -3.24
C VAL A 243 4.47 10.72 -2.01
N ASN A 244 5.76 11.10 -2.00
CA ASN A 244 6.34 11.81 -0.86
C ASN A 244 5.94 13.30 -0.77
N VAL A 245 5.56 13.94 -1.88
CA VAL A 245 5.23 15.38 -1.91
C VAL A 245 3.72 15.64 -1.77
N ASN A 246 2.86 14.67 -2.10
CA ASN A 246 1.41 14.82 -1.98
C ASN A 246 0.83 14.40 -0.62
N THR A 247 1.56 13.67 0.23
CA THR A 247 1.11 13.36 1.60
C THR A 247 1.19 14.57 2.53
N GLU A 248 2.18 15.45 2.32
CA GLU A 248 2.33 16.69 3.10
C GLU A 248 1.26 17.73 2.72
N LYS A 249 0.92 17.83 1.43
CA LYS A 249 -0.12 18.76 0.92
C LYS A 249 -1.55 18.23 1.10
N GLY A 250 -1.75 16.92 1.21
CA GLY A 250 -3.06 16.32 1.50
C GLY A 250 -3.60 16.70 2.88
N LEU A 251 -2.70 16.82 3.88
CA LEU A 251 -3.06 17.22 5.24
C LEU A 251 -3.46 18.71 5.30
N GLU A 252 -2.71 19.58 4.62
CA GLU A 252 -2.96 21.04 4.61
C GLU A 252 -4.31 21.42 3.96
N ASN A 253 -4.75 20.65 2.95
CA ASN A 253 -6.03 20.88 2.28
C ASN A 253 -7.25 20.42 3.10
N THR A 254 -7.07 19.46 4.02
CA THR A 254 -8.14 19.07 4.96
C THR A 254 -8.32 20.08 6.10
N GLU A 255 -7.24 20.74 6.55
CA GLU A 255 -7.33 21.80 7.56
C GLU A 255 -8.04 23.06 7.01
N LYS A 256 -7.76 23.43 5.76
CA LYS A 256 -8.45 24.52 5.05
C LYS A 256 -9.94 24.20 4.83
N ALA A 257 -10.28 22.97 4.45
CA ALA A 257 -11.68 22.55 4.26
C ALA A 257 -12.49 22.60 5.57
N VAL A 258 -11.90 22.21 6.71
CA VAL A 258 -12.56 22.29 8.03
C VAL A 258 -12.70 23.74 8.49
N LYS A 259 -11.70 24.61 8.30
CA LYS A 259 -11.81 26.06 8.59
C LYS A 259 -12.91 26.74 7.75
N HIS A 260 -13.03 26.41 6.47
CA HIS A 260 -14.10 26.94 5.62
C HIS A 260 -15.49 26.42 6.02
N ALA A 261 -15.63 25.13 6.36
CA ALA A 261 -16.89 24.57 6.85
C ALA A 261 -17.33 25.15 8.21
N ARG A 262 -16.38 25.45 9.10
CA ARG A 262 -16.64 26.06 10.43
C ARG A 262 -16.97 27.56 10.32
N SER A 263 -16.36 28.27 9.37
CA SER A 263 -16.69 29.68 9.06
C SER A 263 -18.11 29.83 8.49
N TYR A 264 -18.53 28.92 7.60
CA TYR A 264 -19.87 28.94 7.00
C TYR A 264 -21.00 28.76 8.04
N ARG A 265 -20.76 27.94 9.08
CA ARG A 265 -21.72 27.72 10.18
C ARG A 265 -21.86 28.94 11.10
N ARG A 266 -20.78 29.71 11.34
CA ARG A 266 -20.84 30.95 12.12
C ARG A 266 -21.55 32.08 11.37
N GLY A 267 -21.37 32.17 10.04
CA GLY A 267 -22.03 33.18 9.20
C GLY A 267 -23.56 33.09 9.22
N ARG A 268 -24.13 31.87 9.30
CA ARG A 268 -25.59 31.68 9.41
C ARG A 268 -26.19 32.28 10.68
N TRP A 269 -25.49 32.19 11.81
CA TRP A 269 -25.96 32.75 13.08
C TRP A 269 -25.86 34.27 13.09
N ILE A 270 -24.78 34.84 12.52
CA ILE A 270 -24.61 36.29 12.42
C ILE A 270 -25.69 36.90 11.53
N CYS A 271 -25.97 36.33 10.35
CA CYS A 271 -27.06 36.80 9.48
C CYS A 271 -28.43 36.68 10.15
N PHE A 272 -28.68 35.62 10.93
CA PHE A 272 -29.92 35.44 11.67
C PHE A 272 -30.13 36.53 12.73
N PHE A 273 -29.10 36.87 13.52
CA PHE A 273 -29.19 37.96 14.50
C PHE A 273 -29.35 39.33 13.86
N VAL A 274 -28.64 39.61 12.76
CA VAL A 274 -28.79 40.89 12.02
C VAL A 274 -30.21 41.05 11.46
N PHE A 275 -30.80 39.98 10.92
CA PHE A 275 -32.18 39.99 10.43
C PHE A 275 -33.21 40.23 11.56
N LEU A 276 -33.00 39.62 12.73
CA LEU A 276 -33.87 39.79 13.90
C LEU A 276 -33.84 41.25 14.41
N VAL A 277 -32.65 41.87 14.44
CA VAL A 277 -32.50 43.28 14.80
C VAL A 277 -33.22 44.19 13.79
N LEU A 278 -33.12 43.91 12.49
CA LEU A 278 -33.85 44.67 11.46
C LEU A 278 -35.37 44.62 11.65
N ILE A 279 -35.93 43.44 11.96
CA ILE A 279 -37.36 43.29 12.25
C ILE A 279 -37.75 44.09 13.50
N ALA A 280 -36.94 44.06 14.55
CA ALA A 280 -37.22 44.81 15.78
C ALA A 280 -37.24 46.33 15.54
N VAL A 281 -36.32 46.85 14.72
CA VAL A 281 -36.29 48.27 14.33
C VAL A 281 -37.53 48.65 13.51
N LEU A 282 -37.93 47.82 12.55
CA LEU A 282 -39.17 48.05 11.79
C LEU A 282 -40.42 48.03 12.67
N ALA A 283 -40.49 47.09 13.63
CA ALA A 283 -41.59 47.02 14.59
C ALA A 283 -41.64 48.26 15.51
N LEU A 284 -40.50 48.80 15.93
CA LEU A 284 -40.43 50.04 16.71
C LEU A 284 -40.86 51.26 15.90
N ILE A 285 -40.43 51.36 14.63
CA ILE A 285 -40.84 52.46 13.75
C ILE A 285 -42.35 52.41 13.48
N LEU A 286 -42.89 51.22 13.17
CA LEU A 286 -44.33 51.05 12.98
C LEU A 286 -45.10 51.32 14.28
N GLY A 287 -44.59 50.86 15.42
CA GLY A 287 -45.17 51.12 16.74
C GLY A 287 -45.20 52.61 17.09
N LEU A 288 -44.13 53.35 16.78
CA LEU A 288 -44.07 54.81 16.97
C LEU A 288 -44.99 55.55 16.00
N VAL A 289 -45.02 55.17 14.71
CA VAL A 289 -45.84 55.83 13.69
C VAL A 289 -47.33 55.59 13.95
N PHE A 290 -47.74 54.36 14.26
CA PHE A 290 -49.14 54.05 14.60
C PHE A 290 -49.52 54.49 16.01
N GLY A 291 -48.56 54.57 16.95
CA GLY A 291 -48.78 55.07 18.31
C GLY A 291 -48.94 56.58 18.37
N LEU A 292 -48.22 57.34 17.53
CA LEU A 292 -48.33 58.79 17.42
C LEU A 292 -49.53 59.25 16.56
N GLN A 293 -50.10 58.39 15.72
CA GLN A 293 -51.33 58.70 14.95
C GLN A 293 -52.62 58.44 15.72
N LYS A 294 -52.58 57.82 16.91
CA LYS A 294 -53.76 57.47 17.72
C LYS A 294 -53.96 58.36 18.96
N HIS A 295 -53.16 59.42 19.09
CA HIS A 295 -53.35 60.53 20.02
C HIS A 295 -53.66 61.81 19.24
#